data_AF-A0A327SS55-F1
#
_entry.id   AF-A0A327SS55-F1
#
_cell.length_a   1.000
_cell.length_b   1.000
_cell.length_c   1.000
_cell.angle_alpha   90.00
_cell.angle_beta   90.00
_cell.angle_gamma   90.00
#
_symmetry.space_group_name_H-M   'P 1'
#
loop_
_entity.id
_entity.type
_entity.pdbx_description
1 polymer ?
#
loop_
_entity_poly.entity_id
_entity_poly.type
_entity_poly.pdbx_seq_one_letter_code
_entity_poly.pdbx_strand_id
1 'polypeptide(L)'
;MSDWLVYESGEWTALPKDPVPDDGSGDWYAMLKKAGFERWTSSCLRAGEWTGEELLLEMTVYHRYGTIPHFAIDLYGNEDTSILTAYAAELPDVMDLIARWAPAVQALAAAAHGPRPRNGQG
;
A
#
# COMPACT_ATOMS: atom_id res chain seq x y z
N MET A 1 6.42 -19.07 10.62
CA MET A 1 7.20 -18.20 9.72
C MET A 1 6.20 -17.64 8.73
N SER A 2 6.07 -16.33 8.65
CA SER A 2 5.26 -15.71 7.60
C SER A 2 6.07 -15.83 6.31
N ASP A 3 5.48 -16.42 5.28
CA ASP A 3 6.12 -16.49 3.97
C ASP A 3 6.05 -15.10 3.34
N TRP A 4 7.20 -14.58 2.91
CA TRP A 4 7.27 -13.34 2.14
C TRP A 4 6.84 -13.64 0.71
N LEU A 5 5.98 -12.82 0.13
CA LEU A 5 5.43 -13.08 -1.20
C LEU A 5 5.79 -11.97 -2.18
N VAL A 6 6.09 -12.34 -3.42
CA VAL A 6 6.14 -11.43 -4.56
C VAL A 6 5.01 -11.77 -5.54
N TYR A 7 4.38 -10.76 -6.08
CA TYR A 7 3.43 -10.91 -7.17
C TYR A 7 4.18 -10.87 -8.51
N GLU A 8 4.05 -11.94 -9.29
CA GLU A 8 4.74 -12.12 -10.55
C GLU A 8 3.84 -12.87 -11.52
N SER A 9 3.64 -12.32 -12.72
CA SER A 9 2.92 -12.97 -13.81
C SER A 9 1.51 -13.47 -13.44
N GLY A 10 0.82 -12.75 -12.54
CA GLY A 10 -0.55 -13.08 -12.15
C GLY A 10 -0.68 -13.93 -10.87
N GLU A 11 0.44 -14.35 -10.29
CA GLU A 11 0.48 -15.27 -9.15
C GLU A 11 1.33 -14.73 -8.00
N TRP A 12 1.05 -15.19 -6.78
CA TRP A 12 1.87 -14.92 -5.61
C TRP A 12 2.89 -16.05 -5.44
N THR A 13 4.18 -15.72 -5.47
CA THR A 13 5.27 -16.67 -5.28
C THR A 13 6.03 -16.36 -4.00
N ALA A 14 6.50 -17.42 -3.33
CA ALA A 14 7.26 -17.27 -2.10
C ALA A 14 8.68 -16.77 -2.37
N LEU A 15 9.12 -15.82 -1.56
CA LEU A 15 10.48 -15.32 -1.54
C LEU A 15 11.29 -16.03 -0.46
N PRO A 16 12.57 -16.34 -0.74
CA PRO A 16 13.45 -17.02 0.21
C PRO A 16 13.89 -16.12 1.37
N LYS A 17 13.72 -14.80 1.25
CA LYS A 17 14.12 -13.80 2.24
C LYS A 17 13.18 -12.60 2.21
N ASP A 18 13.10 -11.92 3.35
CA ASP A 18 12.41 -10.63 3.46
C ASP A 18 13.07 -9.60 2.51
N PRO A 19 12.31 -8.98 1.59
CA PRO A 19 12.81 -7.88 0.76
C PRO A 19 13.24 -6.64 1.54
N VAL A 20 12.64 -6.38 2.69
CA VAL A 20 12.86 -5.22 3.55
C VAL A 20 12.95 -5.69 5.02
N PRO A 21 14.07 -6.30 5.42
CA PRO A 21 14.22 -6.85 6.76
C PRO A 21 14.03 -5.79 7.83
N ASP A 22 13.23 -6.11 8.85
CA ASP A 22 13.09 -5.29 10.04
C ASP A 22 14.46 -5.08 10.72
N ASP A 23 14.86 -3.81 10.87
CA ASP A 23 16.09 -3.43 11.54
C ASP A 23 15.87 -2.83 12.94
N GLY A 24 14.64 -2.87 13.45
CA GLY A 24 14.25 -2.42 14.77
C GLY A 24 14.15 -0.90 14.91
N SER A 25 14.31 -0.14 13.82
CA SER A 25 14.18 1.32 13.84
C SER A 25 12.74 1.80 14.01
N GLY A 26 11.77 0.99 13.60
CA GLY A 26 10.36 1.40 13.47
C GLY A 26 10.11 2.41 12.34
N ASP A 27 11.13 2.74 11.53
CA ASP A 27 11.03 3.67 10.41
C ASP A 27 11.00 2.88 9.10
N TRP A 28 9.77 2.59 8.63
CA TRP A 28 9.53 1.85 7.40
C TRP A 28 10.21 2.47 6.18
N TYR A 29 10.22 3.81 6.09
CA TYR A 29 10.84 4.51 4.96
C TYR A 29 12.37 4.38 4.98
N ALA A 30 12.99 4.47 6.15
CA ALA A 30 14.42 4.23 6.31
C ALA A 30 14.80 2.78 5.95
N MET A 31 13.96 1.81 6.33
CA MET A 31 14.18 0.41 5.99
C MET A 31 14.06 0.14 4.49
N LEU A 32 13.05 0.71 3.81
CA LEU A 32 12.91 0.65 2.35
C LEU A 32 14.16 1.20 1.66
N LYS A 33 14.63 2.38 2.08
CA LYS A 33 15.82 3.02 1.51
C LYS A 33 17.07 2.15 1.71
N LYS A 34 17.24 1.55 2.89
CA LYS A 34 18.33 0.62 3.20
C LYS A 34 18.27 -0.67 2.36
N ALA A 35 17.07 -1.12 2.03
CA ALA A 35 16.80 -2.24 1.12
C ALA A 35 16.94 -1.88 -0.38
N GLY A 36 17.35 -0.64 -0.68
CA GLY A 36 17.61 -0.15 -2.04
C GLY A 36 16.37 0.39 -2.76
N PHE A 37 15.24 0.50 -2.10
CA PHE A 37 14.02 1.06 -2.67
C PHE A 37 14.03 2.59 -2.62
N GLU A 38 13.63 3.18 -3.74
CA GLU A 38 13.42 4.61 -3.90
C GLU A 38 11.96 4.89 -4.26
N ARG A 39 11.39 6.00 -3.76
CA ARG A 39 10.01 6.38 -4.08
C ARG A 39 9.90 6.67 -5.58
N TRP A 40 9.03 5.95 -6.27
CA TRP A 40 8.79 6.13 -7.69
C TRP A 40 7.58 7.03 -7.95
N THR A 41 6.44 6.70 -7.33
CA THR A 41 5.22 7.51 -7.43
C THR A 41 4.38 7.37 -6.17
N SER A 42 3.48 8.32 -5.93
CA SER A 42 2.44 8.19 -4.91
C SER A 42 1.15 8.83 -5.41
N SER A 43 0.04 8.22 -5.01
CA SER A 43 -1.31 8.71 -5.22
C SER A 43 -2.05 8.68 -3.90
N CYS A 44 -2.64 9.81 -3.53
CA CYS A 44 -3.52 9.90 -2.36
C CYS A 44 -4.98 9.96 -2.81
N LEU A 45 -5.80 9.13 -2.18
CA LEU A 45 -7.25 9.24 -2.19
C LEU A 45 -7.66 9.82 -0.84
N ARG A 46 -8.43 10.90 -0.88
CA ARG A 46 -8.99 11.55 0.29
C ARG A 46 -10.49 11.47 0.22
N ALA A 47 -11.12 10.97 1.27
CA ALA A 47 -12.57 10.95 1.37
C ALA A 47 -13.04 11.48 2.73
N GLY A 48 -14.05 12.35 2.72
CA GLY A 48 -14.54 13.05 3.92
C GLY A 48 -14.29 14.57 3.88
N GLU A 49 -14.89 15.29 4.82
CA GLU A 49 -14.64 16.72 5.03
C GLU A 49 -13.47 16.94 5.99
N TRP A 50 -12.75 18.05 5.85
CA TRP A 50 -11.64 18.49 6.72
C TRP A 50 -12.12 18.81 8.14
N THR A 51 -12.45 17.76 8.86
CA THR A 51 -13.10 17.80 10.18
C THR A 51 -12.41 16.88 11.18
N GLY A 52 -11.32 16.19 10.78
CA GLY A 52 -10.62 15.20 11.59
C GLY A 52 -11.12 13.76 11.41
N GLU A 53 -12.17 13.55 10.60
CA GLU A 53 -12.66 12.24 10.17
C GLU A 53 -12.36 11.96 8.68
N GLU A 54 -11.32 12.60 8.13
CA GLU A 54 -10.88 12.32 6.76
C GLU A 54 -10.36 10.89 6.69
N LEU A 55 -10.89 10.06 5.78
CA LEU A 55 -10.25 8.83 5.37
C LEU A 55 -9.16 9.20 4.36
N LEU A 56 -7.91 9.16 4.79
CA LEU A 56 -6.75 9.22 3.91
C LEU A 56 -6.37 7.79 3.55
N LEU A 57 -6.38 7.50 2.26
CA LEU A 57 -5.79 6.28 1.72
C LEU A 57 -4.71 6.70 0.73
N GLU A 58 -3.45 6.54 1.09
CA GLU A 58 -2.34 6.85 0.20
C GLU A 58 -1.62 5.57 -0.21
N MET A 59 -1.42 5.44 -1.51
CA MET A 59 -0.68 4.36 -2.13
C MET A 59 0.63 4.93 -2.65
N THR A 60 1.75 4.47 -2.09
CA THR A 60 3.08 4.79 -2.58
C THR A 60 3.70 3.58 -3.25
N VAL A 61 4.27 3.77 -4.43
CA VAL A 61 5.05 2.75 -5.14
C VAL A 61 6.52 3.11 -5.06
N TYR A 62 7.32 2.15 -4.62
CA TYR A 62 8.76 2.22 -4.56
C TYR A 62 9.38 1.29 -5.59
N HIS A 63 10.57 1.63 -6.05
CA HIS A 63 11.32 0.89 -7.06
C HIS A 63 12.76 0.66 -6.62
N ARG A 64 13.36 -0.48 -6.96
CA ARG A 64 14.79 -0.77 -6.83
C ARG A 64 15.32 -1.54 -8.03
N TYR A 65 16.61 -1.39 -8.30
CA TYR A 65 17.28 -2.08 -9.40
C TYR A 65 17.98 -3.38 -8.97
N GLY A 66 18.05 -4.35 -9.88
CA GLY A 66 19.00 -5.48 -9.83
C GLY A 66 18.66 -6.61 -8.85
N THR A 67 17.55 -6.52 -8.12
CA THR A 67 17.09 -7.60 -7.22
C THR A 67 15.56 -7.64 -7.18
N ILE A 68 14.97 -8.80 -7.43
CA ILE A 68 13.52 -9.04 -7.28
C ILE A 68 13.16 -9.11 -5.78
N PRO A 69 12.04 -8.52 -5.35
CA PRO A 69 11.11 -7.69 -6.13
C PRO A 69 11.71 -6.34 -6.55
N HIS A 70 11.44 -5.89 -7.78
CA HIS A 70 11.81 -4.54 -8.21
C HIS A 70 10.88 -3.48 -7.63
N PHE A 71 9.66 -3.85 -7.26
CA PHE A 71 8.67 -2.90 -6.74
C PHE A 71 8.15 -3.30 -5.36
N ALA A 72 7.95 -2.28 -4.52
CA ALA A 72 7.18 -2.39 -3.28
C ALA A 72 6.02 -1.40 -3.37
N ILE A 73 4.82 -1.85 -3.01
CA ILE A 73 3.62 -1.02 -2.94
C ILE A 73 3.22 -0.95 -1.47
N ASP A 74 3.11 0.27 -0.97
CA ASP A 74 2.72 0.54 0.40
C ASP A 74 1.42 1.32 0.40
N LEU A 75 0.44 0.80 1.13
CA LEU A 75 -0.87 1.41 1.30
C LEU A 75 -1.02 1.79 2.77
N TYR A 76 -1.19 3.08 3.06
CA TYR A 76 -1.35 3.57 4.42
C TYR A 76 -2.63 4.36 4.61
N GLY A 77 -3.13 4.28 5.85
CA GLY A 77 -4.33 4.94 6.33
C GLY A 77 -4.03 6.10 7.27
N ASN A 78 -5.03 6.46 8.07
CA ASN A 78 -4.96 7.56 9.04
C ASN A 78 -4.06 7.31 10.26
N GLU A 79 -3.70 6.06 10.56
CA GLU A 79 -3.01 5.70 11.81
C GLU A 79 -1.49 5.66 11.69
N ASP A 80 -0.90 6.32 10.69
CA ASP A 80 0.54 6.35 10.40
C ASP A 80 1.20 4.96 10.22
N THR A 81 0.40 3.89 10.17
CA THR A 81 0.83 2.51 9.92
C THR A 81 0.38 2.04 8.54
N SER A 82 1.28 1.31 7.86
CA SER A 82 0.96 0.59 6.62
C SER A 82 -0.18 -0.41 6.88
N ILE A 83 -1.25 -0.28 6.09
CA ILE A 83 -2.38 -1.22 6.05
C ILE A 83 -1.98 -2.47 5.27
N LEU A 84 -1.24 -2.26 4.18
CA LEU A 84 -0.80 -3.33 3.28
C LEU A 84 0.55 -2.96 2.68
N THR A 85 1.48 -3.91 2.74
CA THR A 85 2.70 -3.90 1.94
C THR A 85 2.65 -5.09 1.00
N ALA A 86 2.85 -4.83 -0.29
CA ALA A 86 2.92 -5.84 -1.33
C ALA A 86 4.19 -5.66 -2.17
N TYR A 87 4.70 -6.75 -2.70
CA TYR A 87 5.86 -6.73 -3.58
C TYR A 87 5.47 -7.20 -4.98
N ALA A 88 6.06 -6.58 -6.00
CA ALA A 88 5.85 -6.97 -7.40
C ALA A 88 7.20 -7.18 -8.10
N ALA A 89 7.27 -8.18 -8.96
CA ALA A 89 8.48 -8.51 -9.71
C ALA A 89 8.79 -7.41 -10.73
N GLU A 90 7.81 -7.02 -11.55
CA GLU A 90 7.97 -6.03 -12.61
C GLU A 90 6.85 -4.98 -12.64
N LEU A 91 7.01 -3.93 -13.44
CA LEU A 91 6.01 -2.86 -13.57
C LEU A 91 4.63 -3.38 -14.03
N PRO A 92 4.51 -4.31 -15.00
CA PRO A 92 3.22 -4.89 -15.36
C PRO A 92 2.50 -5.56 -14.17
N ASP A 93 3.25 -6.17 -13.26
CA ASP A 93 2.70 -6.80 -12.05
C ASP A 93 2.13 -5.75 -11.09
N VAL A 94 2.81 -4.59 -10.94
CA VAL A 94 2.28 -3.44 -10.19
C VAL A 94 0.95 -2.97 -10.80
N MET A 95 0.89 -2.83 -12.13
CA MET A 95 -0.31 -2.36 -12.82
C MET A 95 -1.47 -3.35 -12.68
N ASP A 96 -1.20 -4.66 -12.73
CA ASP A 96 -2.21 -5.70 -12.50
C ASP A 96 -2.72 -5.67 -11.06
N LEU A 97 -1.84 -5.52 -10.06
CA LEU A 97 -2.27 -5.35 -8.66
C LEU A 97 -3.16 -4.12 -8.48
N ILE A 98 -2.77 -2.97 -9.04
CA ILE A 98 -3.58 -1.75 -8.98
C ILE A 98 -4.95 -1.98 -9.64
N ALA A 99 -4.99 -2.63 -10.81
CA ALA A 99 -6.25 -2.92 -11.50
C ALA A 99 -7.16 -3.84 -10.66
N ARG A 100 -6.59 -4.83 -9.96
CA ARG A 100 -7.32 -5.74 -9.07
C ARG A 100 -7.85 -5.05 -7.82
N TRP A 101 -7.11 -4.09 -7.27
CA TRP A 101 -7.51 -3.36 -6.06
C TRP A 101 -8.42 -2.17 -6.34
N ALA A 102 -8.40 -1.62 -7.56
CA ALA A 102 -9.16 -0.43 -7.91
C ALA A 102 -10.66 -0.51 -7.54
N PRO A 103 -11.40 -1.61 -7.77
CA PRO A 103 -12.81 -1.70 -7.36
C PRO A 103 -13.01 -1.59 -5.85
N ALA A 104 -12.13 -2.20 -5.04
CA ALA A 104 -12.21 -2.13 -3.59
C ALA A 104 -11.90 -0.72 -3.08
N VAL A 105 -10.86 -0.08 -3.64
CA VAL A 105 -10.51 1.31 -3.32
C VAL A 105 -11.64 2.28 -3.68
N GLN A 106 -12.27 2.09 -4.85
CA GLN A 106 -13.41 2.90 -5.28
C GLN A 106 -14.64 2.69 -4.38
N ALA A 107 -14.92 1.46 -3.97
CA ALA A 107 -16.00 1.15 -3.04
C ALA A 107 -15.78 1.81 -1.66
N LEU A 108 -14.55 1.76 -1.15
CA LEU A 108 -14.16 2.44 0.09
C LEU A 108 -14.33 3.95 -0.01
N ALA A 109 -13.88 4.55 -1.11
CA ALA A 109 -14.05 5.97 -1.38
C ALA A 109 -15.53 6.36 -1.41
N ALA A 110 -16.37 5.59 -2.12
CA ALA A 110 -17.80 5.86 -2.19
C ALA A 110 -18.50 5.71 -0.83
N ALA A 111 -18.12 4.72 -0.01
CA ALA A 111 -18.65 4.53 1.33
C ALA A 111 -18.29 5.68 2.28
N ALA A 112 -17.05 6.19 2.18
CA ALA A 112 -16.59 7.32 2.97
C ALA A 112 -17.28 8.65 2.60
N HIS A 113 -17.80 8.78 1.38
CA HIS A 113 -18.61 9.92 0.93
C HIS A 113 -20.13 9.73 1.09
N GLY A 114 -20.57 8.58 1.60
CA GLY A 114 -21.99 8.30 1.83
C GLY A 114 -22.60 9.16 2.96
N PRO A 115 -23.91 9.44 2.94
CA PRO A 115 -24.56 10.19 4.00
C PRO A 115 -24.37 9.48 5.34
N ARG A 116 -23.77 10.18 6.33
CA ARG A 116 -23.73 9.68 7.71
C ARG A 116 -25.18 9.45 8.18
N PRO A 117 -25.49 8.31 8.84
CA PRO A 117 -26.77 8.18 9.50
C PRO A 117 -26.93 9.33 10.50
N ARG A 118 -28.02 10.09 10.38
CA ARG A 118 -28.41 11.10 11.37
C ARG A 118 -28.70 10.38 12.68
N ASN A 119 -27.68 10.26 13.53
CA ASN A 119 -27.90 9.83 14.91
C ASN A 119 -28.54 10.99 15.68
N GLY A 120 -29.82 10.82 16.01
CA GLY A 120 -30.48 11.49 17.13
C GLY A 120 -31.14 12.84 16.84
N GLN A 121 -32.44 12.81 16.49
CA GLN A 121 -33.42 13.72 17.09
C GLN A 121 -34.65 12.88 17.45
N GLY A 122 -34.74 12.52 18.73
CA GLY A 122 -35.96 12.14 19.43
C GLY A 122 -36.26 13.19 20.48
#